data_AF-A0A640V0W2-F1
#
_entry.id   AF-A0A640V0W2-F1
#
_cell.length_a   1.000
_cell.length_b   1.000
_cell.length_c   1.000
_cell.angle_alpha   90.00
_cell.angle_beta   90.00
_cell.angle_gamma   90.00
#
_symmetry.space_group_name_H-M   'P 1'
#
loop_
_entity.id
_entity.type
_entity.pdbx_description
1 polymer ?
#
loop_
_entity_poly.entity_id
_entity_poly.type
_entity_poly.pdbx_seq_one_letter_code
_entity_poly.pdbx_strand_id
1 'polypeptide(L)'
;MTASLALTLVYSASQASAAPAAPPKPSDGASLTSYALAPGLLKITTSPPGNPTQVHGVLGMPKGKGPHPVVVVMHGSHHNCAYSDKPPYFPRKPVKAQWPLVCAKSGDASNPNLGPDYLRHDVGLSHVVQALTRKGFAAVSIDVVSPESWWAGETDPEKGYTDLINAHLRLLSDLNKGINHGLNIPDVKGRIDTSRVGLVGHSRGGGYVLSQKAAKRAGLFGVVALEPAMQAEKVPHKVPVLNLRGGCDEEVSPSAGLDDMKALAKSGTTKVAADVLLAGTGHRMLNTNLPPTDTKAGGVGDCPASKVAKPAAAQAQAAQITASFLDQALHGAKSYQLPALKGLNPKGGNLRKGGPAVTFHQAPQQTFTNPHAIREVISKQRLLPAIPKDLHVNKRPGDDI
;
A
#
# COMPACT_ATOMS: atom_id res chain seq x y z
N MET A 1 -11.39 -59.41 -64.74
CA MET A 1 -9.94 -59.14 -64.63
C MET A 1 -9.70 -58.41 -63.32
N THR A 2 -8.92 -59.06 -62.46
CA THR A 2 -8.39 -58.68 -61.13
C THR A 2 -8.60 -57.24 -60.64
N ALA A 3 -9.40 -57.07 -59.59
CA ALA A 3 -9.42 -55.87 -58.75
C ALA A 3 -8.76 -56.18 -57.39
N SER A 4 -7.68 -55.45 -57.11
CA SER A 4 -6.80 -55.62 -55.95
C SER A 4 -7.43 -55.15 -54.65
N LEU A 5 -7.24 -55.94 -53.59
CA LEU A 5 -7.40 -55.53 -52.19
C LEU A 5 -6.40 -54.41 -51.86
N ALA A 6 -6.90 -53.32 -51.27
CA ALA A 6 -6.08 -52.35 -50.55
C ALA A 6 -6.66 -52.11 -49.15
N LEU A 7 -5.87 -52.53 -48.17
CA LEU A 7 -6.03 -52.41 -46.72
C LEU A 7 -6.02 -50.92 -46.34
N THR A 8 -7.03 -50.44 -45.60
CA THR A 8 -6.97 -49.09 -45.00
C THR A 8 -7.19 -49.18 -43.49
N LEU A 9 -6.20 -48.66 -42.75
CA LEU A 9 -6.09 -48.70 -41.30
C LEU A 9 -7.26 -48.01 -40.59
N VAL A 10 -7.75 -48.65 -39.54
CA VAL A 10 -8.63 -48.03 -38.53
C VAL A 10 -7.76 -47.17 -37.62
N TYR A 11 -7.89 -45.84 -37.71
CA TYR A 11 -7.32 -44.92 -36.73
C TYR A 11 -8.27 -44.84 -35.52
N SER A 12 -7.88 -45.48 -34.42
CA SER A 12 -8.48 -45.28 -33.11
C SER A 12 -8.17 -43.88 -32.60
N ALA A 13 -9.17 -42.98 -32.57
CA ALA A 13 -9.03 -41.70 -31.89
C ALA A 13 -9.07 -41.95 -30.36
N SER A 14 -7.90 -41.84 -29.74
CA SER A 14 -7.69 -41.82 -28.30
C SER A 14 -8.51 -40.70 -27.65
N GLN A 15 -9.28 -41.04 -26.61
CA GLN A 15 -9.85 -40.07 -25.68
C GLN A 15 -8.69 -39.41 -24.92
N ALA A 16 -8.37 -38.17 -25.29
CA ALA A 16 -7.49 -37.32 -24.49
C ALA A 16 -8.24 -36.90 -23.22
N SER A 17 -7.86 -37.51 -22.09
CA SER A 17 -8.20 -37.03 -20.76
C SER A 17 -7.71 -35.58 -20.62
N ALA A 18 -8.64 -34.64 -20.43
CA ALA A 18 -8.31 -33.24 -20.21
C ALA A 18 -7.54 -33.11 -18.89
N ALA A 19 -6.25 -32.80 -18.99
CA ALA A 19 -5.43 -32.44 -17.85
C ALA A 19 -6.05 -31.23 -17.10
N PRO A 20 -5.87 -31.12 -15.77
CA PRO A 20 -6.32 -29.96 -15.03
C PRO A 20 -5.71 -28.69 -15.64
N ALA A 21 -6.58 -27.72 -15.96
CA ALA A 21 -6.21 -26.45 -16.55
C ALA A 21 -5.12 -25.77 -15.71
N ALA A 22 -4.04 -25.34 -16.37
CA ALA A 22 -2.99 -24.53 -15.76
C ALA A 22 -3.60 -23.28 -15.10
N PRO A 23 -3.07 -22.80 -13.96
CA PRO A 23 -3.55 -21.58 -13.34
C PRO A 23 -3.45 -20.41 -14.35
N PRO A 24 -4.45 -19.52 -14.40
CA PRO A 24 -4.44 -18.40 -15.34
C PRO A 24 -3.20 -17.54 -15.10
N LYS A 25 -2.40 -17.31 -16.15
CA LYS A 25 -1.30 -16.32 -16.13
C LYS A 25 -1.92 -14.92 -16.06
N PRO A 26 -1.75 -14.13 -14.99
CA PRO A 26 -2.15 -12.74 -14.98
C PRO A 26 -1.11 -11.96 -15.79
N SER A 27 -1.42 -11.62 -17.04
CA SER A 27 -0.66 -10.65 -17.83
C SER A 27 -1.45 -9.34 -17.91
N ASP A 28 -1.80 -8.80 -16.74
CA ASP A 28 -2.81 -7.74 -16.57
C ASP A 28 -2.28 -6.31 -16.76
N GLY A 29 -1.33 -6.09 -17.66
CA GLY A 29 -0.88 -4.74 -18.01
C GLY A 29 -0.04 -3.99 -16.96
N ALA A 30 0.19 -4.55 -15.77
CA ALA A 30 0.98 -3.96 -14.70
C ALA A 30 2.18 -4.87 -14.34
N SER A 31 3.41 -4.35 -14.37
CA SER A 31 4.58 -5.05 -13.82
C SER A 31 4.90 -4.52 -12.43
N LEU A 32 4.98 -5.42 -11.45
CA LEU A 32 5.42 -5.09 -10.09
C LEU A 32 6.88 -5.53 -9.90
N THR A 33 7.66 -4.74 -9.18
CA THR A 33 9.00 -5.08 -8.73
C THR A 33 9.16 -4.64 -7.27
N SER A 34 9.40 -5.59 -6.38
CA SER A 34 9.87 -5.29 -5.02
C SER A 34 11.33 -4.89 -5.10
N TYR A 35 11.74 -3.87 -4.34
CA TYR A 35 13.15 -3.50 -4.24
C TYR A 35 13.58 -3.34 -2.78
N ALA A 36 14.85 -3.62 -2.56
CA ALA A 36 15.57 -3.30 -1.34
C ALA A 36 16.89 -2.60 -1.68
N LEU A 37 17.01 -1.33 -1.29
CA LEU A 37 18.25 -0.57 -1.34
C LEU A 37 18.98 -0.67 0.01
N ALA A 38 20.24 -0.23 0.06
CA ALA A 38 20.99 -0.23 1.31
C ALA A 38 20.30 0.68 2.36
N PRO A 39 20.16 0.22 3.62
CA PRO A 39 19.49 0.97 4.68
C PRO A 39 20.25 2.25 4.99
N GLY A 40 19.58 3.29 5.47
CA GLY A 40 20.20 4.59 5.71
C GLY A 40 19.71 5.27 6.98
N LEU A 41 20.14 6.51 7.17
CA LEU A 41 19.81 7.33 8.33
C LEU A 41 18.88 8.48 7.92
N LEU A 42 17.75 8.63 8.63
CA LEU A 42 16.86 9.77 8.53
C LEU A 42 17.14 10.76 9.66
N LYS A 43 17.36 12.03 9.32
CA LYS A 43 17.54 13.11 10.31
C LYS A 43 16.18 13.59 10.82
N ILE A 44 15.48 12.73 11.56
CA ILE A 44 14.09 12.94 12.00
C ILE A 44 13.95 12.90 13.51
N THR A 45 15.07 12.81 14.24
CA THR A 45 15.09 12.79 15.69
C THR A 45 15.37 14.18 16.24
N THR A 46 14.90 14.45 17.46
CA THR A 46 15.12 15.74 18.16
C THR A 46 16.60 15.97 18.50
N SER A 47 17.38 14.90 18.65
CA SER A 47 18.84 14.94 18.85
C SER A 47 19.57 14.15 17.76
N PRO A 48 20.79 14.56 17.33
CA PRO A 48 21.62 13.77 16.41
C PRO A 48 21.82 12.32 16.90
N PRO A 49 22.10 11.36 16.01
CA PRO A 49 22.42 11.56 14.58
C PRO A 49 21.23 11.38 13.62
N GLY A 50 20.10 10.85 14.08
CA GLY A 50 18.95 10.46 13.26
C GLY A 50 18.45 9.04 13.58
N ASN A 51 17.36 8.62 12.94
CA ASN A 51 16.78 7.29 13.09
C ASN A 51 17.15 6.38 11.89
N PRO A 52 17.55 5.12 12.10
CA PRO A 52 17.86 4.22 10.99
C PRO A 52 16.58 3.81 10.26
N THR A 53 16.69 3.53 8.96
CA THR A 53 15.56 3.13 8.11
C THR A 53 15.97 2.12 7.05
N GLN A 54 15.10 1.17 6.74
CA GLN A 54 15.20 0.37 5.52
C GLN A 54 14.66 1.20 4.35
N VAL A 55 15.28 1.01 3.18
CA VAL A 55 14.81 1.65 1.95
C VAL A 55 14.25 0.56 1.05
N HIS A 56 13.01 0.17 1.37
CA HIS A 56 12.26 -0.86 0.69
C HIS A 56 11.03 -0.29 0.00
N GLY A 57 10.57 -0.97 -1.05
CA GLY A 57 9.27 -0.67 -1.62
C GLY A 57 8.84 -1.64 -2.71
N VAL A 58 7.62 -1.44 -3.21
CA VAL A 58 7.07 -2.15 -4.37
C VAL A 58 6.70 -1.13 -5.44
N LEU A 59 7.45 -1.13 -6.54
CA LEU A 59 7.23 -0.29 -7.70
C LEU A 59 6.34 -1.01 -8.72
N GLY A 60 5.24 -0.36 -9.09
CA GLY A 60 4.42 -0.71 -10.23
C GLY A 60 4.65 0.24 -11.40
N MET A 61 5.02 -0.32 -12.55
CA MET A 61 5.18 0.42 -13.80
C MET A 61 4.09 0.01 -14.80
N PRO A 62 3.30 0.96 -15.35
CA PRO A 62 2.31 0.67 -16.38
C PRO A 62 2.97 0.14 -17.65
N LYS A 63 2.23 -0.57 -18.49
CA LYS A 63 2.63 -0.77 -19.90
C LYS A 63 2.35 0.51 -20.71
N GLY A 64 3.05 0.67 -21.83
CA GLY A 64 2.82 1.75 -22.79
C GLY A 64 3.73 2.97 -22.62
N LYS A 65 3.51 3.98 -23.46
CA LYS A 65 4.30 5.21 -23.48
C LYS A 65 3.97 6.08 -22.25
N GLY A 66 5.00 6.61 -21.60
CA GLY A 66 4.87 7.59 -20.54
C GLY A 66 4.87 9.04 -21.09
N PRO A 67 5.03 10.05 -20.22
CA PRO A 67 5.34 9.92 -18.79
C PRO A 67 4.10 9.71 -17.91
N HIS A 68 4.20 8.79 -16.96
CA HIS A 68 3.13 8.40 -16.04
C HIS A 68 3.19 9.22 -14.75
N PRO A 69 2.08 9.82 -14.29
CA PRO A 69 2.02 10.47 -12.98
C PRO A 69 2.30 9.47 -11.86
N VAL A 70 2.88 9.95 -10.77
CA VAL A 70 3.31 9.10 -9.66
C VAL A 70 2.25 9.02 -8.57
N VAL A 71 2.08 7.84 -7.97
CA VAL A 71 1.32 7.70 -6.72
C VAL A 71 2.19 7.02 -5.68
N VAL A 72 2.34 7.65 -4.51
CA VAL A 72 3.06 7.06 -3.37
C VAL A 72 2.03 6.50 -2.40
N VAL A 73 2.18 5.22 -2.10
CA VAL A 73 1.36 4.44 -1.16
C VAL A 73 2.19 4.20 0.08
N MET A 74 1.62 4.40 1.25
CA MET A 74 2.28 4.11 2.52
C MET A 74 1.32 3.46 3.49
N HIS A 75 1.86 2.56 4.30
CA HIS A 75 1.18 2.04 5.47
C HIS A 75 1.26 3.09 6.61
N GLY A 76 1.06 2.68 7.86
CA GLY A 76 1.27 3.51 9.05
C GLY A 76 2.02 2.75 10.14
N SER A 77 1.57 2.89 11.38
CA SER A 77 2.23 2.33 12.55
C SER A 77 1.77 0.90 12.83
N HIS A 78 2.71 -0.04 12.77
CA HIS A 78 2.58 -1.40 13.31
C HIS A 78 3.93 -1.92 13.77
N HIS A 79 3.92 -2.98 14.56
CA HIS A 79 5.12 -3.73 14.93
C HIS A 79 5.79 -4.32 13.69
N ASN A 80 7.11 -4.25 13.63
CA ASN A 80 7.88 -4.60 12.43
C ASN A 80 8.89 -5.70 12.68
N CYS A 81 9.21 -6.04 13.92
CA CYS A 81 10.02 -7.20 14.22
C CYS A 81 9.09 -8.36 14.61
N ALA A 82 9.28 -9.53 13.99
CA ALA A 82 8.48 -10.70 14.29
C ALA A 82 8.85 -11.28 15.66
N TYR A 83 7.90 -11.56 16.54
CA TYR A 83 8.14 -12.18 17.86
C TYR A 83 8.05 -13.71 17.77
N SER A 84 8.86 -14.45 18.53
CA SER A 84 8.97 -15.91 18.40
C SER A 84 7.90 -16.74 19.11
N ASP A 85 7.05 -16.16 19.95
CA ASP A 85 6.39 -16.96 20.99
C ASP A 85 4.86 -16.88 21.12
N LYS A 86 4.10 -15.99 20.45
CA LYS A 86 2.61 -16.08 20.48
C LYS A 86 1.90 -15.61 19.19
N PRO A 87 1.11 -16.47 18.50
CA PRO A 87 0.01 -15.99 17.64
C PRO A 87 -1.03 -15.26 18.51
N PRO A 88 -1.75 -14.24 18.01
CA PRO A 88 -2.03 -13.94 16.60
C PRO A 88 -1.31 -12.71 16.03
N TYR A 89 -0.22 -12.23 16.62
CA TYR A 89 0.39 -10.95 16.24
C TYR A 89 1.07 -10.90 14.86
N PHE A 90 1.14 -12.03 14.13
CA PHE A 90 1.75 -12.11 12.80
C PHE A 90 0.86 -12.80 11.76
N PRO A 91 0.94 -12.39 10.48
CA PRO A 91 0.31 -13.15 9.41
C PRO A 91 0.91 -14.57 9.38
N ARG A 92 0.13 -15.56 8.93
CA ARG A 92 0.59 -16.97 8.84
C ARG A 92 1.80 -17.15 7.92
N LYS A 93 1.98 -16.27 6.94
CA LYS A 93 3.08 -16.28 5.96
C LYS A 93 3.51 -14.83 5.67
N PRO A 94 4.25 -14.17 6.59
CA PRO A 94 4.69 -12.80 6.37
C PRO A 94 5.70 -12.74 5.22
N VAL A 95 5.62 -11.69 4.42
CA VAL A 95 6.78 -11.21 3.66
C VAL A 95 7.69 -10.47 4.62
N LYS A 96 8.96 -10.85 4.62
CA LYS A 96 9.94 -10.42 5.61
C LYS A 96 11.30 -10.12 4.98
N ALA A 97 12.07 -9.28 5.66
CA ALA A 97 13.48 -8.99 5.41
C ALA A 97 14.29 -9.23 6.69
N GLN A 98 15.61 -9.11 6.63
CA GLN A 98 16.47 -9.13 7.82
C GLN A 98 16.84 -7.72 8.24
N TRP A 99 16.75 -7.41 9.53
CA TRP A 99 17.21 -6.12 10.06
C TRP A 99 17.87 -6.28 11.44
N PRO A 100 19.08 -6.86 11.50
CA PRO A 100 19.75 -7.16 12.76
C PRO A 100 20.13 -5.93 13.60
N LEU A 101 20.15 -4.74 12.97
CA LEU A 101 20.37 -3.49 13.69
C LEU A 101 19.22 -3.21 14.67
N VAL A 102 17.96 -3.36 14.27
CA VAL A 102 16.79 -3.01 15.11
C VAL A 102 16.05 -4.22 15.65
N CYS A 103 15.98 -5.32 14.89
CA CYS A 103 15.43 -6.58 15.36
C CYS A 103 16.50 -7.41 16.10
N ALA A 104 16.10 -8.25 17.06
CA ALA A 104 17.03 -9.04 17.86
C ALA A 104 17.53 -10.27 17.11
N LYS A 105 18.64 -10.86 17.58
CA LYS A 105 19.09 -12.16 17.07
C LYS A 105 18.18 -13.25 17.65
N SER A 106 17.90 -14.30 16.87
CA SER A 106 17.18 -15.46 17.37
C SER A 106 17.88 -16.03 18.62
N GLY A 107 17.13 -16.26 19.71
CA GLY A 107 17.66 -16.82 20.95
C GLY A 107 18.37 -15.83 21.88
N ASP A 108 18.22 -14.52 21.68
CA ASP A 108 18.74 -13.52 22.62
C ASP A 108 17.97 -13.57 23.96
N ALA A 109 18.64 -14.07 25.00
CA ALA A 109 18.07 -14.22 26.35
C ALA A 109 17.65 -12.87 26.97
N SER A 110 18.19 -11.75 26.49
CA SER A 110 17.82 -10.41 26.98
C SER A 110 16.52 -9.89 26.36
N ASN A 111 16.04 -10.48 25.27
CA ASN A 111 14.78 -10.08 24.63
C ASN A 111 14.11 -11.30 23.98
N PRO A 112 13.60 -12.25 24.77
CA PRO A 112 13.09 -13.54 24.30
C PRO A 112 11.90 -13.40 23.33
N ASN A 113 11.25 -12.24 23.35
CA ASN A 113 10.11 -11.98 22.50
C ASN A 113 10.61 -11.54 21.12
N LEU A 114 11.62 -10.66 20.99
CA LEU A 114 11.98 -10.03 19.72
C LEU A 114 12.71 -11.03 18.79
N GLY A 115 12.11 -11.37 17.66
CA GLY A 115 12.73 -12.23 16.65
C GLY A 115 13.48 -11.44 15.56
N PRO A 116 14.20 -12.15 14.67
CA PRO A 116 15.14 -11.54 13.71
C PRO A 116 14.48 -10.95 12.46
N ASP A 117 13.23 -11.31 12.22
CA ASP A 117 12.56 -11.02 10.97
C ASP A 117 11.92 -9.63 11.02
N TYR A 118 12.17 -8.84 9.98
CA TYR A 118 11.54 -7.54 9.77
C TYR A 118 10.36 -7.65 8.79
N LEU A 119 9.16 -7.27 9.19
CA LEU A 119 7.95 -7.34 8.38
C LEU A 119 7.90 -6.25 7.31
N ARG A 120 7.59 -6.65 6.07
CA ARG A 120 7.46 -5.76 4.91
C ARG A 120 6.03 -5.25 4.72
N HIS A 121 5.62 -4.27 5.51
CA HIS A 121 4.28 -3.68 5.40
C HIS A 121 4.03 -2.99 4.06
N ASP A 122 5.08 -2.45 3.45
CA ASP A 122 5.06 -1.87 2.10
C ASP A 122 4.56 -2.89 1.07
N VAL A 123 5.00 -4.15 1.18
CA VAL A 123 4.63 -5.23 0.26
C VAL A 123 3.16 -5.63 0.42
N GLY A 124 2.58 -5.46 1.60
CA GLY A 124 1.19 -5.82 1.84
C GLY A 124 0.15 -4.88 1.21
N LEU A 125 0.57 -3.71 0.75
CA LEU A 125 -0.23 -2.77 -0.04
C LEU A 125 0.01 -2.90 -1.56
N SER A 126 0.73 -3.93 -2.01
CA SER A 126 1.03 -4.16 -3.43
C SER A 126 -0.21 -4.30 -4.33
N HIS A 127 -1.34 -4.73 -3.80
CA HIS A 127 -2.63 -4.77 -4.52
C HIS A 127 -3.14 -3.35 -4.87
N VAL A 128 -2.94 -2.37 -3.98
CA VAL A 128 -3.23 -0.95 -4.27
C VAL A 128 -2.30 -0.42 -5.36
N VAL A 129 -1.00 -0.72 -5.26
CA VAL A 129 0.00 -0.37 -6.29
C VAL A 129 -0.39 -0.95 -7.65
N GLN A 130 -0.80 -2.21 -7.70
CA GLN A 130 -1.21 -2.87 -8.94
C GLN A 130 -2.49 -2.28 -9.53
N ALA A 131 -3.49 -1.95 -8.72
CA ALA A 131 -4.71 -1.29 -9.19
C ALA A 131 -4.39 0.09 -9.80
N LEU A 132 -3.53 0.88 -9.16
CA LEU A 132 -3.05 2.17 -9.66
C LEU A 132 -2.24 1.99 -10.96
N THR A 133 -1.39 0.99 -11.02
CA THR A 133 -0.58 0.70 -12.21
C THR A 133 -1.45 0.35 -13.41
N ARG A 134 -2.52 -0.43 -13.20
CA ARG A 134 -3.54 -0.73 -14.22
C ARG A 134 -4.28 0.52 -14.71
N LYS A 135 -4.29 1.60 -13.93
CA LYS A 135 -4.83 2.92 -14.30
C LYS A 135 -3.82 3.88 -14.94
N GLY A 136 -2.59 3.42 -15.19
CA GLY A 136 -1.57 4.22 -15.86
C GLY A 136 -0.72 5.09 -14.95
N PHE A 137 -0.74 4.84 -13.62
CA PHE A 137 0.15 5.49 -12.66
C PHE A 137 1.46 4.72 -12.49
N ALA A 138 2.58 5.43 -12.41
CA ALA A 138 3.79 4.86 -11.80
C ALA A 138 3.57 4.87 -10.28
N ALA A 139 3.25 3.72 -9.68
CA ALA A 139 2.86 3.64 -8.28
C ALA A 139 3.96 2.99 -7.45
N VAL A 140 4.21 3.49 -6.23
CA VAL A 140 5.18 2.89 -5.32
C VAL A 140 4.61 2.77 -3.92
N SER A 141 4.63 1.58 -3.34
CA SER A 141 4.43 1.39 -1.91
C SER A 141 5.77 1.45 -1.20
N ILE A 142 5.89 2.25 -0.14
CA ILE A 142 7.18 2.52 0.54
C ILE A 142 7.16 2.08 1.99
N ASP A 143 8.31 1.65 2.49
CA ASP A 143 8.53 1.42 3.92
C ASP A 143 8.59 2.76 4.66
N VAL A 144 7.82 2.85 5.76
CA VAL A 144 7.64 4.06 6.57
C VAL A 144 7.69 3.76 8.07
N VAL A 145 8.44 2.74 8.46
CA VAL A 145 8.49 2.34 9.87
C VAL A 145 9.30 3.32 10.72
N SER A 146 10.43 3.79 10.19
CA SER A 146 11.35 4.65 10.94
C SER A 146 10.70 5.92 11.53
N PRO A 147 9.78 6.62 10.84
CA PRO A 147 8.99 7.70 11.42
C PRO A 147 8.17 7.32 12.67
N GLU A 148 7.76 6.05 12.80
CA GLU A 148 6.87 5.54 13.84
C GLU A 148 7.61 4.79 14.97
N SER A 149 8.94 4.67 14.89
CA SER A 149 9.74 3.88 15.83
C SER A 149 10.90 4.70 16.40
N TRP A 150 10.95 4.85 17.72
CA TRP A 150 11.97 5.67 18.39
C TRP A 150 13.27 4.90 18.68
N TRP A 151 13.88 4.32 17.65
CA TRP A 151 15.09 3.50 17.83
C TRP A 151 16.29 4.32 18.29
N ALA A 152 16.49 5.52 17.74
CA ALA A 152 17.62 6.38 18.08
C ALA A 152 17.19 7.74 18.66
N GLY A 153 16.01 7.75 19.31
CA GLY A 153 15.40 8.94 19.90
C GLY A 153 13.98 9.18 19.39
N GLU A 154 13.27 10.09 20.06
CA GLU A 154 11.94 10.53 19.65
C GLU A 154 11.98 11.11 18.23
N THR A 155 11.07 10.62 17.39
CA THR A 155 10.96 10.99 15.98
C THR A 155 9.94 12.09 15.77
N ASP A 156 10.13 12.89 14.73
CA ASP A 156 9.11 13.71 14.08
C ASP A 156 8.48 12.90 12.95
N PRO A 157 7.27 12.31 13.14
CA PRO A 157 6.67 11.43 12.14
C PRO A 157 6.34 12.17 10.84
N GLU A 158 5.79 13.39 10.89
CA GLU A 158 5.43 14.16 9.69
C GLU A 158 6.66 14.46 8.83
N LYS A 159 7.77 14.84 9.46
CA LYS A 159 9.05 15.00 8.77
C LYS A 159 9.55 13.68 8.22
N GLY A 160 9.43 12.60 8.98
CA GLY A 160 9.80 11.25 8.56
C GLY A 160 9.09 10.77 7.30
N TYR A 161 7.76 10.82 7.28
CA TYR A 161 6.95 10.52 6.08
C TYR A 161 7.38 11.40 4.91
N THR A 162 7.51 12.71 5.13
CA THR A 162 7.90 13.67 4.09
C THR A 162 9.26 13.34 3.48
N ASP A 163 10.26 13.05 4.32
CA ASP A 163 11.63 12.78 3.87
C ASP A 163 11.72 11.45 3.12
N LEU A 164 10.99 10.42 3.54
CA LEU A 164 10.91 9.13 2.85
C LEU A 164 10.17 9.22 1.51
N ILE A 165 9.07 9.95 1.44
CA ILE A 165 8.37 10.22 0.18
C ILE A 165 9.30 10.97 -0.78
N ASN A 166 10.00 12.00 -0.30
CA ASN A 166 10.93 12.77 -1.12
C ASN A 166 12.13 11.92 -1.58
N ALA A 167 12.65 11.03 -0.72
CA ALA A 167 13.70 10.09 -1.10
C ALA A 167 13.24 9.19 -2.24
N HIS A 168 12.07 8.57 -2.11
CA HIS A 168 11.53 7.69 -3.14
C HIS A 168 11.19 8.43 -4.44
N LEU A 169 10.70 9.66 -4.37
CA LEU A 169 10.48 10.46 -5.59
C LEU A 169 11.80 10.87 -6.27
N ARG A 170 12.88 11.09 -5.51
CA ARG A 170 14.22 11.24 -6.10
C ARG A 170 14.66 9.96 -6.80
N LEU A 171 14.49 8.78 -6.16
CA LEU A 171 14.75 7.49 -6.79
C LEU A 171 13.97 7.34 -8.11
N LEU A 172 12.68 7.63 -8.12
CA LEU A 172 11.85 7.55 -9.32
C LEU A 172 12.26 8.58 -10.40
N SER A 173 12.67 9.79 -10.00
CA SER A 173 13.23 10.80 -10.92
C SER A 173 14.55 10.34 -11.53
N ASP A 174 15.39 9.68 -10.76
CA ASP A 174 16.66 9.11 -11.22
C ASP A 174 16.44 7.95 -12.20
N LEU A 175 15.52 7.03 -11.89
CA LEU A 175 15.09 5.99 -12.82
C LEU A 175 14.57 6.59 -14.13
N ASN A 176 13.77 7.65 -14.06
CA ASN A 176 13.29 8.37 -15.24
C ASN A 176 14.43 8.92 -16.11
N LYS A 177 15.54 9.34 -15.49
CA LYS A 177 16.75 9.83 -16.19
C LYS A 177 17.64 8.70 -16.70
N GLY A 178 17.38 7.45 -16.29
CA GLY A 178 18.17 6.27 -16.63
C GLY A 178 19.23 5.90 -15.58
N ILE A 179 19.23 6.53 -14.41
CA ILE A 179 20.09 6.17 -13.27
C ILE A 179 19.39 5.03 -12.52
N ASN A 180 19.89 3.80 -12.68
CA ASN A 180 19.16 2.58 -12.30
C ASN A 180 19.21 2.23 -10.80
N HIS A 181 20.09 2.84 -10.00
CA HIS A 181 20.34 2.50 -8.60
C HIS A 181 20.62 1.01 -8.33
N GLY A 182 21.11 0.26 -9.33
CA GLY A 182 21.26 -1.20 -9.28
C GLY A 182 19.95 -2.00 -9.34
N LEU A 183 18.80 -1.34 -9.58
CA LEU A 183 17.48 -1.97 -9.64
C LEU A 183 17.14 -2.60 -11.00
N ASN A 184 17.82 -2.16 -12.08
CA ASN A 184 17.65 -2.68 -13.45
C ASN A 184 16.17 -2.82 -13.87
N ILE A 185 15.37 -1.78 -13.63
CA ILE A 185 13.96 -1.74 -14.06
C ILE A 185 13.94 -1.53 -15.58
N PRO A 186 13.41 -2.48 -16.37
CA PRO A 186 13.44 -2.40 -17.83
C PRO A 186 12.58 -1.25 -18.36
N ASP A 187 13.07 -0.61 -19.42
CA ASP A 187 12.36 0.44 -20.17
C ASP A 187 11.76 1.54 -19.29
N VAL A 188 12.44 1.97 -18.21
CA VAL A 188 11.89 2.96 -17.26
C VAL A 188 12.21 4.41 -17.63
N LYS A 189 13.26 4.64 -18.43
CA LYS A 189 13.74 5.97 -18.82
C LYS A 189 12.65 6.75 -19.57
N GLY A 190 12.42 8.00 -19.16
CA GLY A 190 11.46 8.92 -19.78
C GLY A 190 9.98 8.61 -19.51
N ARG A 191 9.67 7.67 -18.61
CA ARG A 191 8.29 7.19 -18.38
C ARG A 191 7.68 7.60 -17.05
N ILE A 192 8.37 8.34 -16.22
CA ILE A 192 7.88 8.72 -14.89
C ILE A 192 7.79 10.25 -14.79
N ASP A 193 6.65 10.74 -14.31
CA ASP A 193 6.39 12.14 -14.05
C ASP A 193 6.27 12.41 -12.54
N THR A 194 7.39 12.80 -11.92
CA THR A 194 7.43 13.17 -10.50
C THR A 194 6.90 14.59 -10.24
N SER A 195 6.45 15.33 -11.25
CA SER A 195 5.81 16.65 -11.08
C SER A 195 4.32 16.56 -10.79
N ARG A 196 3.71 15.38 -11.00
CA ARG A 196 2.31 15.07 -10.66
C ARG A 196 2.27 13.88 -9.70
N VAL A 197 1.92 14.14 -8.45
CA VAL A 197 1.97 13.17 -7.35
C VAL A 197 0.59 12.99 -6.72
N GLY A 198 0.15 11.75 -6.57
CA GLY A 198 -0.95 11.36 -5.70
C GLY A 198 -0.41 10.71 -4.43
N LEU A 199 -1.13 10.84 -3.32
CA LEU A 199 -0.76 10.20 -2.06
C LEU A 199 -1.87 9.26 -1.59
N VAL A 200 -1.48 8.07 -1.16
CA VAL A 200 -2.34 7.09 -0.51
C VAL A 200 -1.70 6.69 0.82
N GLY A 201 -2.45 6.75 1.90
CA GLY A 201 -1.95 6.41 3.23
C GLY A 201 -2.94 5.51 3.96
N HIS A 202 -2.43 4.50 4.66
CA HIS A 202 -3.22 3.62 5.54
C HIS A 202 -2.88 3.88 7.01
N SER A 203 -3.84 3.75 7.94
CA SER A 203 -3.61 3.95 9.38
C SER A 203 -2.98 5.33 9.66
N ARG A 204 -1.89 5.43 10.43
CA ARG A 204 -1.16 6.69 10.63
C ARG A 204 -0.64 7.33 9.34
N GLY A 205 -0.33 6.54 8.30
CA GLY A 205 -0.06 7.07 6.97
C GLY A 205 -1.29 7.75 6.36
N GLY A 206 -2.49 7.24 6.65
CA GLY A 206 -3.77 7.88 6.32
C GLY A 206 -3.93 9.23 7.02
N GLY A 207 -3.57 9.32 8.30
CA GLY A 207 -3.49 10.59 9.02
C GLY A 207 -2.48 11.55 8.39
N TYR A 208 -1.28 11.07 8.05
CA TYR A 208 -0.26 11.88 7.38
C TYR A 208 -0.76 12.46 6.06
N VAL A 209 -1.43 11.68 5.19
CA VAL A 209 -1.86 12.21 3.89
C VAL A 209 -2.96 13.26 4.01
N LEU A 210 -3.67 13.32 5.15
CA LEU A 210 -4.64 14.36 5.51
C LEU A 210 -3.99 15.59 6.20
N SER A 211 -2.69 15.52 6.53
CA SER A 211 -1.95 16.57 7.26
C SER A 211 -1.67 17.83 6.42
N GLN A 212 -1.29 18.91 7.12
CA GLN A 212 -0.92 20.18 6.47
C GLN A 212 0.32 20.01 5.63
N LYS A 213 1.24 19.16 6.10
CA LYS A 213 2.49 18.89 5.43
C LYS A 213 2.24 18.22 4.08
N ALA A 214 1.35 17.21 4.04
CA ALA A 214 0.94 16.57 2.80
C ALA A 214 0.21 17.53 1.86
N ALA A 215 -0.72 18.33 2.38
CA ALA A 215 -1.50 19.29 1.57
C ALA A 215 -0.64 20.37 0.88
N LYS A 216 0.53 20.71 1.45
CA LYS A 216 1.49 21.69 0.89
C LYS A 216 2.43 21.08 -0.16
N ARG A 217 2.31 19.78 -0.46
CA ARG A 217 3.17 19.11 -1.43
C ARG A 217 2.99 19.69 -2.84
N ALA A 218 4.08 20.11 -3.46
CA ALA A 218 4.09 20.54 -4.86
C ALA A 218 3.69 19.38 -5.79
N GLY A 219 2.87 19.68 -6.79
CA GLY A 219 2.43 18.69 -7.77
C GLY A 219 1.35 17.72 -7.27
N LEU A 220 0.83 17.92 -6.06
CA LEU A 220 -0.23 17.08 -5.52
C LEU A 220 -1.49 17.20 -6.40
N PHE A 221 -2.04 16.09 -6.87
CA PHE A 221 -3.29 16.07 -7.65
C PHE A 221 -4.47 15.40 -6.93
N GLY A 222 -4.20 14.59 -5.90
CA GLY A 222 -5.25 13.90 -5.16
C GLY A 222 -4.71 13.11 -3.96
N VAL A 223 -5.59 12.86 -2.99
CA VAL A 223 -5.28 12.14 -1.75
C VAL A 223 -6.32 11.07 -1.46
N VAL A 224 -5.88 9.91 -1.02
CA VAL A 224 -6.74 8.86 -0.45
C VAL A 224 -6.22 8.43 0.92
N ALA A 225 -7.01 8.64 1.96
CA ALA A 225 -6.78 8.11 3.28
C ALA A 225 -7.58 6.81 3.43
N LEU A 226 -6.90 5.70 3.71
CA LEU A 226 -7.46 4.39 3.99
C LEU A 226 -7.43 4.19 5.50
N GLU A 227 -8.59 4.06 6.14
CA GLU A 227 -8.71 3.78 7.57
C GLU A 227 -7.74 4.64 8.41
N PRO A 228 -7.79 5.99 8.28
CA PRO A 228 -6.78 6.84 8.87
C PRO A 228 -6.77 6.76 10.39
N ALA A 229 -5.57 6.72 10.98
CA ALA A 229 -5.34 6.87 12.41
C ALA A 229 -4.81 8.27 12.71
N MET A 230 -5.18 8.79 13.88
CA MET A 230 -4.98 10.17 14.36
C MET A 230 -5.90 11.20 13.70
N GLN A 231 -6.26 12.23 14.49
CA GLN A 231 -6.97 13.40 13.97
C GLN A 231 -6.01 14.17 13.09
N ALA A 232 -6.36 14.39 11.82
CA ALA A 232 -5.64 15.36 11.03
C ALA A 232 -5.84 16.73 11.69
N GLU A 233 -4.80 17.57 11.70
CA GLU A 233 -5.03 18.98 11.97
C GLU A 233 -6.08 19.53 11.00
N LYS A 234 -6.73 20.65 11.33
CA LYS A 234 -7.68 21.28 10.39
C LYS A 234 -6.92 21.78 9.17
N VAL A 235 -7.06 21.11 8.01
CA VAL A 235 -6.18 21.39 6.85
C VAL A 235 -6.95 21.69 5.57
N PRO A 236 -6.53 22.71 4.80
CA PRO A 236 -7.14 23.06 3.53
C PRO A 236 -6.47 22.33 2.34
N HIS A 237 -6.76 21.05 2.15
CA HIS A 237 -6.43 20.41 0.87
C HIS A 237 -7.10 21.16 -0.27
N LYS A 238 -6.31 21.52 -1.30
CA LYS A 238 -6.81 22.17 -2.53
C LYS A 238 -7.14 21.18 -3.64
N VAL A 239 -6.88 19.89 -3.40
CA VAL A 239 -7.05 18.78 -4.32
C VAL A 239 -8.23 17.90 -3.89
N PRO A 240 -8.76 17.03 -4.76
CA PRO A 240 -9.70 15.99 -4.34
C PRO A 240 -9.13 15.11 -3.23
N VAL A 241 -9.92 14.90 -2.17
CA VAL A 241 -9.58 14.03 -1.03
C VAL A 241 -10.67 12.98 -0.87
N LEU A 242 -10.26 11.73 -0.67
CA LEU A 242 -11.13 10.62 -0.30
C LEU A 242 -10.68 10.05 1.04
N ASN A 243 -11.62 9.97 1.99
CA ASN A 243 -11.50 9.15 3.19
C ASN A 243 -12.27 7.83 2.98
N LEU A 244 -11.58 6.71 3.12
CA LEU A 244 -12.14 5.37 2.96
C LEU A 244 -12.07 4.63 4.30
N ARG A 245 -13.21 4.50 4.98
CA ARG A 245 -13.31 3.95 6.34
C ARG A 245 -13.72 2.48 6.33
N GLY A 246 -13.23 1.72 7.31
CA GLY A 246 -13.67 0.37 7.62
C GLY A 246 -14.90 0.39 8.53
N GLY A 247 -15.96 -0.32 8.16
CA GLY A 247 -17.15 -0.47 9.01
C GLY A 247 -16.96 -1.40 10.20
N CYS A 248 -15.88 -2.18 10.21
CA CYS A 248 -15.52 -3.12 11.26
C CYS A 248 -14.09 -2.85 11.75
N ASP A 249 -13.59 -1.63 11.54
CA ASP A 249 -12.24 -1.25 11.96
C ASP A 249 -12.06 -1.50 13.47
N GLU A 250 -11.09 -2.36 13.79
CA GLU A 250 -10.80 -2.84 15.14
C GLU A 250 -9.69 -2.06 15.84
N GLU A 251 -9.04 -1.12 15.16
CA GLU A 251 -7.89 -0.37 15.69
C GLU A 251 -8.16 1.12 15.80
N VAL A 252 -8.96 1.67 14.89
CA VAL A 252 -9.46 3.03 14.98
C VAL A 252 -10.98 3.03 14.95
N SER A 253 -11.57 4.11 15.45
CA SER A 253 -13.02 4.25 15.38
C SER A 253 -13.49 4.14 13.92
N PRO A 254 -14.59 3.43 13.63
CA PRO A 254 -15.17 3.41 12.29
C PRO A 254 -15.48 4.80 11.74
N SER A 255 -15.58 5.85 12.57
CA SER A 255 -15.75 7.25 12.16
C SER A 255 -14.45 8.02 11.89
N ALA A 256 -13.28 7.37 11.96
CA ALA A 256 -11.99 8.04 11.84
C ALA A 256 -11.85 8.82 10.51
N GLY A 257 -11.32 10.04 10.60
CA GLY A 257 -11.21 10.99 9.50
C GLY A 257 -12.53 11.66 9.07
N LEU A 258 -13.71 11.21 9.51
CA LEU A 258 -15.00 11.77 9.07
C LEU A 258 -15.15 13.25 9.46
N ASP A 259 -14.75 13.62 10.67
CA ASP A 259 -14.85 15.01 11.13
C ASP A 259 -13.86 15.92 10.39
N ASP A 260 -12.68 15.41 10.04
CA ASP A 260 -11.70 16.10 9.19
C ASP A 260 -12.28 16.34 7.80
N MET A 261 -12.95 15.35 7.22
CA MET A 261 -13.62 15.49 5.92
C MET A 261 -14.79 16.47 5.97
N LYS A 262 -15.58 16.49 7.05
CA LYS A 262 -16.64 17.51 7.24
C LYS A 262 -16.04 18.91 7.35
N ALA A 263 -14.94 19.06 8.07
CA ALA A 263 -14.23 20.33 8.19
C ALA A 263 -13.66 20.79 6.84
N LEU A 264 -13.04 19.87 6.09
CA LEU A 264 -12.53 20.13 4.74
C LEU A 264 -13.66 20.55 3.78
N ALA A 265 -14.79 19.84 3.79
CA ALA A 265 -15.97 20.18 3.00
C ALA A 265 -16.53 21.57 3.33
N LYS A 266 -16.56 21.92 4.62
CA LYS A 266 -17.01 23.24 5.10
C LYS A 266 -16.04 24.35 4.70
N SER A 267 -14.72 24.08 4.71
CA SER A 267 -13.70 25.06 4.31
C SER A 267 -13.85 25.52 2.86
N GLY A 268 -14.39 24.66 1.98
CA GLY A 268 -14.56 24.95 0.55
C GLY A 268 -13.25 25.03 -0.23
N THR A 269 -12.13 24.64 0.37
CA THR A 269 -10.79 24.70 -0.25
C THR A 269 -10.57 23.65 -1.33
N THR A 270 -11.34 22.56 -1.28
CA THR A 270 -11.48 21.58 -2.36
C THR A 270 -12.94 21.46 -2.80
N LYS A 271 -13.14 21.09 -4.06
CA LYS A 271 -14.46 20.73 -4.60
C LYS A 271 -14.89 19.31 -4.20
N VAL A 272 -13.94 18.46 -3.80
CA VAL A 272 -14.20 17.04 -3.53
C VAL A 272 -13.59 16.66 -2.19
N ALA A 273 -14.47 16.53 -1.20
CA ALA A 273 -14.18 16.01 0.12
C ALA A 273 -15.06 14.76 0.32
N ALA A 274 -14.61 13.64 -0.25
CA ALA A 274 -15.38 12.40 -0.28
C ALA A 274 -15.13 11.57 0.97
N ASP A 275 -16.19 11.01 1.56
CA ASP A 275 -16.11 10.01 2.62
C ASP A 275 -16.89 8.78 2.20
N VAL A 276 -16.27 7.61 2.31
CA VAL A 276 -16.84 6.32 1.91
C VAL A 276 -16.59 5.29 3.01
N LEU A 277 -17.64 4.59 3.41
CA LEU A 277 -17.62 3.49 4.37
C LEU A 277 -17.68 2.14 3.62
N LEU A 278 -16.71 1.27 3.92
CA LEU A 278 -16.67 -0.11 3.45
C LEU A 278 -17.24 -1.03 4.53
N ALA A 279 -18.46 -1.53 4.31
CA ALA A 279 -19.08 -2.47 5.24
C ALA A 279 -18.24 -3.75 5.36
N GLY A 280 -18.14 -4.30 6.58
CA GLY A 280 -17.43 -5.57 6.80
C GLY A 280 -15.90 -5.47 6.78
N THR A 281 -15.32 -4.31 6.49
CA THR A 281 -13.88 -4.12 6.37
C THR A 281 -13.30 -3.71 7.72
N GLY A 282 -12.27 -4.43 8.18
CA GLY A 282 -11.48 -4.09 9.36
C GLY A 282 -10.07 -3.61 9.00
N HIS A 283 -9.38 -3.00 9.95
CA HIS A 283 -8.13 -2.27 9.79
C HIS A 283 -7.04 -3.12 9.14
N ARG A 284 -6.79 -4.28 9.75
CA ARG A 284 -5.70 -5.16 9.30
C ARG A 284 -6.02 -5.85 7.98
N MET A 285 -7.28 -5.83 7.52
CA MET A 285 -7.65 -6.47 6.26
C MET A 285 -7.01 -5.79 5.06
N LEU A 286 -6.79 -4.49 5.12
CA LEU A 286 -6.30 -3.73 3.97
C LEU A 286 -4.80 -3.91 3.73
N ASN A 287 -4.04 -4.50 4.65
CA ASN A 287 -2.63 -4.82 4.44
C ASN A 287 -2.42 -6.33 4.53
N THR A 288 -2.08 -6.98 3.41
CA THR A 288 -1.94 -8.45 3.36
C THR A 288 -0.78 -9.00 4.19
N ASN A 289 0.08 -8.12 4.71
CA ASN A 289 1.22 -8.48 5.55
C ASN A 289 0.97 -8.20 7.05
N LEU A 290 -0.24 -7.81 7.41
CA LEU A 290 -0.67 -7.74 8.80
C LEU A 290 -1.33 -9.05 9.23
N PRO A 291 -1.29 -9.36 10.54
CA PRO A 291 -2.01 -10.50 11.06
C PRO A 291 -3.48 -10.43 10.66
N PRO A 292 -4.11 -11.58 10.37
CA PRO A 292 -5.56 -11.61 10.24
C PRO A 292 -6.17 -11.05 11.52
N THR A 293 -7.20 -10.23 11.37
CA THR A 293 -8.05 -9.75 12.46
C THR A 293 -8.37 -10.90 13.41
N ASP A 294 -7.98 -10.77 14.68
CA ASP A 294 -8.26 -11.80 15.68
C ASP A 294 -9.76 -11.85 15.89
N THR A 295 -10.34 -12.97 15.46
CA THR A 295 -11.78 -13.13 15.49
C THR A 295 -12.16 -13.95 16.71
N LYS A 296 -12.53 -13.31 17.81
CA LYS A 296 -13.34 -14.01 18.82
C LYS A 296 -14.64 -14.43 18.14
N ALA A 297 -14.84 -15.74 17.96
CA ALA A 297 -15.98 -16.33 17.25
C ALA A 297 -16.20 -15.84 15.79
N GLY A 298 -15.16 -15.44 15.07
CA GLY A 298 -15.27 -15.05 13.65
C GLY A 298 -15.57 -13.56 13.36
N GLY A 299 -15.80 -12.73 14.39
CA GLY A 299 -16.04 -11.27 14.26
C GLY A 299 -14.78 -10.42 14.12
N VAL A 300 -14.93 -9.14 13.76
CA VAL A 300 -13.83 -8.17 13.60
C VAL A 300 -14.27 -6.83 14.16
N GLY A 301 -13.50 -6.25 15.10
CA GLY A 301 -13.94 -5.10 15.88
C GLY A 301 -15.29 -5.40 16.55
N ASP A 302 -16.24 -4.47 16.40
CA ASP A 302 -17.62 -4.64 16.88
C ASP A 302 -18.52 -5.45 15.92
N CYS A 303 -18.00 -5.88 14.76
CA CYS A 303 -18.79 -6.62 13.78
C CYS A 303 -18.83 -8.12 14.09
N PRO A 304 -20.03 -8.74 14.08
CA PRO A 304 -20.14 -10.19 14.14
C PRO A 304 -19.65 -10.82 12.82
N ALA A 305 -19.22 -12.09 12.87
CA ALA A 305 -18.67 -12.83 11.73
C ALA A 305 -19.52 -12.76 10.45
N SER A 306 -20.85 -12.76 10.59
CA SER A 306 -21.80 -12.70 9.48
C SER A 306 -21.81 -11.36 8.73
N LYS A 307 -21.19 -10.31 9.29
CA LYS A 307 -21.09 -8.98 8.71
C LYS A 307 -19.68 -8.65 8.22
N VAL A 308 -18.71 -9.49 8.52
CA VAL A 308 -17.30 -9.31 8.15
C VAL A 308 -17.10 -9.69 6.68
N ALA A 309 -16.44 -8.82 5.94
CA ALA A 309 -16.08 -9.04 4.55
C ALA A 309 -14.96 -10.10 4.44
N LYS A 310 -14.91 -10.81 3.32
CA LYS A 310 -13.71 -11.60 3.00
C LYS A 310 -12.54 -10.64 2.80
N PRO A 311 -11.35 -10.87 3.42
CA PRO A 311 -10.21 -9.96 3.28
C PRO A 311 -9.83 -9.66 1.82
N ALA A 312 -9.83 -10.67 0.94
CA ALA A 312 -9.55 -10.47 -0.48
C ALA A 312 -10.56 -9.54 -1.19
N ALA A 313 -11.82 -9.53 -0.76
CA ALA A 313 -12.84 -8.63 -1.30
C ALA A 313 -12.68 -7.21 -0.75
N ALA A 314 -12.38 -7.06 0.54
CA ALA A 314 -12.06 -5.77 1.17
C ALA A 314 -10.85 -5.10 0.50
N GLN A 315 -9.75 -5.83 0.34
CA GLN A 315 -8.53 -5.40 -0.35
C GLN A 315 -8.84 -4.96 -1.79
N ALA A 316 -9.58 -5.78 -2.54
CA ALA A 316 -9.95 -5.45 -3.91
C ALA A 316 -10.84 -4.20 -4.00
N GLN A 317 -11.82 -4.08 -3.11
CA GLN A 317 -12.71 -2.93 -3.05
C GLN A 317 -11.95 -1.64 -2.75
N ALA A 318 -11.04 -1.66 -1.77
CA ALA A 318 -10.21 -0.52 -1.40
C ALA A 318 -9.26 -0.12 -2.55
N ALA A 319 -8.57 -1.08 -3.16
CA ALA A 319 -7.66 -0.81 -4.27
C ALA A 319 -8.39 -0.28 -5.52
N GLN A 320 -9.53 -0.87 -5.88
CA GLN A 320 -10.32 -0.44 -7.05
C GLN A 320 -10.93 0.95 -6.84
N ILE A 321 -11.45 1.27 -5.64
CA ILE A 321 -11.93 2.61 -5.31
C ILE A 321 -10.80 3.62 -5.36
N THR A 322 -9.67 3.32 -4.71
CA THR A 322 -8.49 4.20 -4.65
C THR A 322 -8.00 4.55 -6.06
N ALA A 323 -7.82 3.54 -6.90
CA ALA A 323 -7.34 3.74 -8.26
C ALA A 323 -8.34 4.50 -9.13
N SER A 324 -9.64 4.20 -9.04
CA SER A 324 -10.68 4.92 -9.78
C SER A 324 -10.82 6.38 -9.32
N PHE A 325 -10.68 6.64 -8.02
CA PHE A 325 -10.76 7.98 -7.46
C PHE A 325 -9.58 8.85 -7.94
N LEU A 326 -8.35 8.35 -7.81
CA LEU A 326 -7.16 9.11 -8.22
C LEU A 326 -7.08 9.32 -9.73
N ASP A 327 -7.53 8.35 -10.53
CA ASP A 327 -7.71 8.49 -11.98
C ASP A 327 -8.67 9.65 -12.32
N GLN A 328 -9.83 9.69 -11.66
CA GLN A 328 -10.82 10.75 -11.88
C GLN A 328 -10.37 12.11 -11.31
N ALA A 329 -9.63 12.12 -10.21
CA ALA A 329 -9.05 13.32 -9.63
C ALA A 329 -8.01 13.95 -10.55
N LEU A 330 -7.08 13.13 -11.07
CA LEU A 330 -6.06 13.56 -12.03
C LEU A 330 -6.67 14.23 -13.27
N HIS A 331 -7.77 13.66 -13.77
CA HIS A 331 -8.45 14.15 -14.98
C HIS A 331 -9.51 15.24 -14.69
N GLY A 332 -9.62 15.72 -13.45
CA GLY A 332 -10.55 16.79 -13.09
C GLY A 332 -12.03 16.44 -13.32
N ALA A 333 -12.41 15.19 -13.04
CA ALA A 333 -13.76 14.69 -13.30
C ALA A 333 -14.84 15.55 -12.62
N LYS A 334 -15.93 15.79 -13.35
CA LYS A 334 -17.12 16.52 -12.85
C LYS A 334 -18.05 15.66 -12.00
N SER A 335 -17.84 14.34 -12.02
CA SER A 335 -18.51 13.34 -11.19
C SER A 335 -17.57 12.15 -11.01
N TYR A 336 -17.61 11.52 -9.86
CA TYR A 336 -16.80 10.37 -9.49
C TYR A 336 -17.66 9.11 -9.50
N GLN A 337 -17.39 8.21 -10.44
CA GLN A 337 -18.03 6.89 -10.52
C GLN A 337 -17.06 5.86 -9.93
N LEU A 338 -17.34 5.41 -8.71
CA LEU A 338 -16.48 4.49 -7.96
C LEU A 338 -17.01 3.05 -8.06
N PRO A 339 -16.12 2.05 -8.16
CA PRO A 339 -16.54 0.65 -8.25
C PRO A 339 -17.13 0.16 -6.92
N ALA A 340 -18.19 -0.65 -7.00
CA ALA A 340 -18.80 -1.35 -5.89
C ALA A 340 -18.82 -2.85 -6.20
N LEU A 341 -18.14 -3.63 -5.37
CA LEU A 341 -18.13 -5.08 -5.46
C LEU A 341 -19.44 -5.64 -4.89
N LYS A 342 -19.91 -6.72 -5.51
CA LYS A 342 -21.10 -7.44 -5.06
C LYS A 342 -20.98 -7.82 -3.59
N GLY A 343 -21.91 -7.34 -2.77
CA GLY A 343 -22.01 -7.69 -1.35
C GLY A 343 -21.25 -6.78 -0.38
N LEU A 344 -20.38 -5.86 -0.85
CA LEU A 344 -19.70 -4.90 0.03
C LEU A 344 -20.42 -3.55 0.12
N ASN A 345 -21.22 -3.20 -0.89
CA ASN A 345 -22.14 -2.05 -0.90
C ASN A 345 -21.54 -0.79 -0.23
N PRO A 346 -20.45 -0.23 -0.77
CA PRO A 346 -19.84 0.98 -0.22
C PRO A 346 -20.89 2.09 -0.10
N LYS A 347 -20.85 2.81 1.03
CA LYS A 347 -21.80 3.90 1.31
C LYS A 347 -21.04 5.20 1.52
N GLY A 348 -21.54 6.29 0.99
CA GLY A 348 -20.92 7.58 1.18
C GLY A 348 -21.07 8.46 -0.04
N GLY A 349 -20.28 9.53 -0.08
CA GLY A 349 -20.34 10.49 -1.16
C GLY A 349 -19.45 11.70 -0.90
N ASN A 350 -19.60 12.73 -1.74
CA ASN A 350 -18.94 14.01 -1.52
C ASN A 350 -19.67 14.80 -0.43
N LEU A 351 -18.98 15.13 0.66
CA LEU A 351 -19.54 15.94 1.75
C LEU A 351 -19.65 17.42 1.37
N ARG A 352 -18.95 17.86 0.30
CA ARG A 352 -19.05 19.24 -0.22
C ARG A 352 -20.37 19.43 -0.96
N LYS A 353 -21.29 20.21 -0.37
CA LYS A 353 -22.51 20.67 -1.06
C LYS A 353 -22.15 21.40 -2.35
N GLY A 354 -22.81 21.03 -3.46
CA GLY A 354 -22.55 21.59 -4.80
C GLY A 354 -21.22 21.15 -5.43
N GLY A 355 -20.47 20.24 -4.81
CA GLY A 355 -19.30 19.61 -5.41
C GLY A 355 -19.67 18.50 -6.41
N PRO A 356 -18.68 17.96 -7.15
CA PRO A 356 -18.86 16.76 -7.97
C PRO A 356 -19.54 15.63 -7.20
N ALA A 357 -20.52 14.99 -7.83
CA ALA A 357 -21.18 13.82 -7.26
C ALA A 357 -20.17 12.67 -7.11
N VAL A 358 -20.31 11.87 -6.06
CA VAL A 358 -19.58 10.61 -5.87
C VAL A 358 -20.62 9.51 -5.79
N THR A 359 -20.63 8.62 -6.76
CA THR A 359 -21.62 7.56 -6.94
C THR A 359 -20.93 6.23 -7.17
N PHE A 360 -21.69 5.14 -7.06
CA PHE A 360 -21.15 3.79 -7.15
C PHE A 360 -21.78 3.01 -8.30
N HIS A 361 -20.97 2.22 -9.00
CA HIS A 361 -21.43 1.29 -10.03
C HIS A 361 -20.92 -0.12 -9.73
N GLN A 362 -21.70 -1.15 -10.09
CA GLN A 362 -21.29 -2.53 -9.89
C GLN A 362 -20.02 -2.84 -10.69
N ALA A 363 -19.06 -3.49 -10.05
CA ALA A 363 -17.80 -3.89 -10.68
C ALA A 363 -17.41 -5.31 -10.25
N PRO A 364 -16.75 -6.08 -11.13
CA PRO A 364 -16.19 -7.37 -10.74
C PRO A 364 -15.02 -7.16 -9.76
N GLN A 365 -14.83 -8.14 -8.88
CA GLN A 365 -13.67 -8.20 -8.01
C GLN A 365 -12.42 -8.46 -8.87
N GLN A 366 -11.43 -7.58 -8.79
CA GLN A 366 -10.13 -7.82 -9.39
C GLN A 366 -9.29 -8.79 -8.55
N THR A 367 -8.46 -9.57 -9.22
CA THR A 367 -7.39 -10.35 -8.61
C THR A 367 -6.09 -9.57 -8.64
N PHE A 368 -5.21 -9.88 -7.68
CA PHE A 368 -3.92 -9.22 -7.52
C PHE A 368 -2.81 -10.25 -7.36
N THR A 369 -1.61 -9.87 -7.76
CA THR A 369 -0.41 -10.70 -7.63
C THR A 369 -0.16 -11.00 -6.16
N ASN A 370 0.06 -12.27 -5.84
CA ASN A 370 0.45 -12.66 -4.49
C ASN A 370 1.76 -11.93 -4.13
N PRO A 371 1.84 -11.24 -2.98
CA PRO A 371 3.04 -10.52 -2.57
C PRO A 371 4.33 -11.37 -2.57
N HIS A 372 4.22 -12.67 -2.27
CA HIS A 372 5.34 -13.62 -2.30
C HIS A 372 5.81 -13.98 -3.73
N ALA A 373 5.00 -13.68 -4.75
CA ALA A 373 5.33 -13.91 -6.15
C ALA A 373 5.89 -12.66 -6.85
N ILE A 374 5.99 -11.53 -6.14
CA ILE A 374 6.58 -10.31 -6.70
C ILE A 374 8.08 -10.49 -6.75
N ARG A 375 8.68 -10.30 -7.93
CA ARG A 375 10.13 -10.33 -8.11
C ARG A 375 10.78 -9.26 -7.24
N GLU A 376 11.72 -9.66 -6.40
CA GLU A 376 12.54 -8.75 -5.60
C GLU A 376 13.89 -8.47 -6.26
N VAL A 377 14.33 -7.21 -6.17
CA VAL A 377 15.66 -6.77 -6.58
C VAL A 377 16.36 -6.12 -5.39
N ILE A 378 17.54 -6.64 -5.05
CA ILE A 378 18.35 -6.12 -3.95
C ILE A 378 19.55 -5.37 -4.52
N SER A 379 19.80 -4.16 -4.02
CA SER A 379 20.93 -3.33 -4.41
C SER A 379 21.67 -2.80 -3.18
N LYS A 380 23.00 -2.75 -3.27
CA LYS A 380 23.86 -2.16 -2.23
C LYS A 380 23.97 -0.64 -2.34
N GLN A 381 23.35 -0.02 -3.35
CA GLN A 381 23.37 1.42 -3.51
C GLN A 381 22.49 2.09 -2.46
N ARG A 382 22.85 3.32 -2.09
CA ARG A 382 22.22 4.07 -1.01
C ARG A 382 21.42 5.24 -1.57
N LEU A 383 20.19 5.38 -1.08
CA LEU A 383 19.34 6.55 -1.34
C LEU A 383 19.45 7.61 -0.23
N LEU A 384 19.88 7.17 0.95
CA LEU A 384 19.97 7.96 2.17
C LEU A 384 21.41 7.91 2.73
N PRO A 385 21.80 8.89 3.58
CA PRO A 385 23.09 8.85 4.27
C PRO A 385 23.33 7.51 4.97
N ALA A 386 24.60 7.10 5.05
CA ALA A 386 24.95 5.87 5.73
C ALA A 386 24.62 5.92 7.23
N ILE A 387 24.26 4.77 7.78
CA ILE A 387 24.09 4.61 9.23
C ILE A 387 25.48 4.67 9.89
N PRO A 388 25.70 5.54 10.90
CA PRO A 388 26.94 5.60 11.65
C PRO A 388 27.25 4.26 12.32
N LYS A 389 28.53 3.86 12.33
CA LYS A 389 28.95 2.57 12.91
C LYS A 389 28.75 2.50 14.42
N ASP A 390 28.78 3.66 15.07
CA ASP A 390 28.59 3.92 16.49
C ASP A 390 27.14 4.29 16.85
N LEU A 391 26.19 4.14 15.92
CA LEU A 391 24.78 4.39 16.23
C LEU A 391 24.27 3.40 17.28
N HIS A 392 23.92 3.93 18.44
CA HIS A 392 23.18 3.19 19.46
C HIS A 392 21.69 3.20 19.15
N VAL A 393 21.08 2.01 19.12
CA VAL A 393 19.64 1.85 18.92
C VAL A 393 19.01 1.18 20.14
N ASN A 394 17.93 1.77 20.63
CA ASN A 394 17.05 1.13 21.59
C ASN A 394 16.15 0.14 20.85
N LYS A 395 16.40 -1.16 21.03
CA LYS A 395 15.58 -2.26 20.48
C LYS A 395 14.28 -2.50 21.25
N ARG A 396 14.04 -1.73 22.31
CA ARG A 396 12.79 -1.65 23.05
C ARG A 396 12.26 -0.20 23.05
N PRO A 397 11.96 0.42 21.88
CA PRO A 397 11.10 1.59 21.92
C PRO A 397 9.79 1.13 22.55
N GLY A 398 9.31 1.86 23.57
CA GLY A 398 8.28 1.41 24.50
C GLY A 398 7.12 0.68 23.85
N ASP A 399 6.64 -0.33 24.57
CA ASP A 399 5.45 -1.14 24.30
C ASP A 399 4.13 -0.31 24.29
N ASP A 400 4.20 0.98 23.98
CA ASP A 400 3.15 2.00 24.08
C ASP A 400 2.78 2.57 22.69
N ILE A 401 2.54 1.70 21.70
CA ILE A 401 1.75 2.04 20.51
C ILE A 401 0.37 1.43 20.63
#